data_AF-A0A7K0DJX1-F1
#
_entry.id   AF-A0A7K0DJX1-F1
#
_cell.length_a   1.000
_cell.length_b   1.000
_cell.length_c   1.000
_cell.angle_alpha   90.00
_cell.angle_beta   90.00
_cell.angle_gamma   90.00
#
_symmetry.space_group_name_H-M   'P 1'
#
loop_
_entity.id
_entity.type
_entity.pdbx_description
1 polymer ?
#
loop_
_entity_poly.entity_id
_entity_poly.type
_entity_poly.pdbx_seq_one_letter_code
_entity_poly.pdbx_strand_id
1 'polypeptide(L)'
;MHMDSVVEPLRTLDWDNLDAVEHVTRTALDELALDPDIVRRRLADLPDRPELMKLCEHYDILDKIVLHDDPTAGFRVRLHIFLPGYFDRPHNHRWSYASRILRGHYRHYLFGNAELDELVDPTNLRVLLAREEPVGTSYALHHSMVHAVVAEPFTASLVIRGPAVKDRFLVMDRHTGEAWWQYGAKEESAEEAARKRMSRARFAEVMGWMEEWEVY
;
A
#
# COMPACT_ATOMS: atom_id res chain seq x y z
N MET A 1 -21.42 7.63 5.72
CA MET A 1 -21.20 7.80 4.26
C MET A 1 -20.96 6.42 3.61
N HIS A 2 -20.80 6.28 2.29
CA HIS A 2 -20.48 4.98 1.64
C HIS A 2 -19.14 5.08 0.92
N MET A 3 -18.38 3.97 0.84
CA MET A 3 -17.08 3.95 0.12
C MET A 3 -17.19 4.55 -1.29
N ASP A 4 -18.30 4.28 -1.99
CA ASP A 4 -18.49 4.70 -3.38
C ASP A 4 -18.54 6.23 -3.53
N SER A 5 -19.04 6.98 -2.52
CA SER A 5 -19.00 8.45 -2.56
C SER A 5 -17.61 9.00 -2.25
N VAL A 6 -16.86 8.33 -1.36
CA VAL A 6 -15.50 8.74 -0.99
C VAL A 6 -14.52 8.61 -2.16
N VAL A 7 -14.69 7.55 -2.96
CA VAL A 7 -13.80 7.25 -4.08
C VAL A 7 -14.20 7.91 -5.39
N GLU A 8 -15.39 8.51 -5.48
CA GLU A 8 -15.88 9.14 -6.72
C GLU A 8 -14.90 10.18 -7.30
N PRO A 9 -14.31 11.10 -6.49
CA PRO A 9 -13.36 12.08 -7.01
C PRO A 9 -12.07 11.47 -7.61
N LEU A 10 -11.73 10.23 -7.24
CA LEU A 10 -10.52 9.54 -7.71
C LEU A 10 -10.63 9.09 -9.17
N ARG A 11 -11.86 8.98 -9.71
CA ARG A 11 -12.11 8.48 -11.08
C ARG A 11 -11.59 9.40 -12.17
N THR A 12 -11.53 10.71 -11.89
CA THR A 12 -11.08 11.74 -12.83
C THR A 12 -9.74 12.33 -12.44
N LEU A 13 -9.07 11.76 -11.42
CA LEU A 13 -7.79 12.26 -10.91
C LEU A 13 -6.67 12.00 -11.93
N ASP A 14 -5.89 13.04 -12.21
CA ASP A 14 -4.60 12.90 -12.89
C ASP A 14 -3.55 12.36 -11.90
N TRP A 15 -3.15 11.11 -12.10
CA TRP A 15 -2.24 10.40 -11.21
C TRP A 15 -0.74 10.74 -11.41
N ASP A 16 -0.42 11.50 -12.46
CA ASP A 16 0.94 12.02 -12.71
C ASP A 16 1.15 13.37 -12.00
N ASN A 17 0.08 14.14 -11.79
CA ASN A 17 0.10 15.35 -10.99
C ASN A 17 0.10 15.02 -9.47
N LEU A 18 1.29 14.87 -8.89
CA LEU A 18 1.42 14.47 -7.49
C LEU A 18 0.74 15.42 -6.48
N ASP A 19 0.69 16.72 -6.75
CA ASP A 19 0.02 17.69 -5.88
C ASP A 19 -1.50 17.45 -5.85
N ALA A 20 -2.10 17.20 -7.02
CA ALA A 20 -3.50 16.80 -7.12
C ALA A 20 -3.74 15.42 -6.46
N VAL A 21 -2.83 14.47 -6.66
CA VAL A 21 -2.90 13.15 -6.01
C VAL A 21 -2.93 13.31 -4.50
N GLU A 22 -1.97 14.03 -3.93
CA GLU A 22 -1.90 14.28 -2.48
C GLU A 22 -3.18 14.90 -1.96
N HIS A 23 -3.65 15.98 -2.59
CA HIS A 23 -4.82 16.71 -2.11
C HIS A 23 -6.11 15.88 -2.13
N VAL A 24 -6.41 15.24 -3.26
CA VAL A 24 -7.66 14.49 -3.45
C VAL A 24 -7.63 13.21 -2.61
N THR A 25 -6.52 12.48 -2.61
CA THR A 25 -6.43 11.24 -1.83
C THR A 25 -6.36 11.50 -0.33
N ARG A 26 -5.73 12.59 0.13
CA ARG A 26 -5.77 12.98 1.55
C ARG A 26 -7.20 13.21 2.01
N THR A 27 -7.99 13.94 1.22
CA THR A 27 -9.42 14.17 1.53
C THR A 27 -10.18 12.85 1.67
N ALA A 28 -10.02 11.94 0.71
CA ALA A 28 -10.64 10.61 0.76
C ALA A 28 -10.15 9.77 1.96
N LEU A 29 -8.85 9.80 2.26
CA LEU A 29 -8.25 9.08 3.39
C LEU A 29 -8.71 9.64 4.75
N ASP A 30 -8.84 10.96 4.86
CA ASP A 30 -9.34 11.64 6.05
C ASP A 30 -10.82 11.29 6.28
N GLU A 31 -11.63 11.27 5.22
CA GLU A 31 -13.02 10.82 5.28
C GLU A 31 -13.15 9.37 5.78
N LEU A 32 -12.33 8.44 5.26
CA LEU A 32 -12.31 7.06 5.72
C LEU A 32 -11.85 6.92 7.18
N ALA A 33 -10.94 7.79 7.62
CA ALA A 33 -10.44 7.79 9.00
C ALA A 33 -11.41 8.45 9.99
N LEU A 34 -12.25 9.39 9.54
CA LEU A 34 -13.26 10.07 10.37
C LEU A 34 -14.58 9.28 10.46
N ASP A 35 -14.89 8.45 9.47
CA ASP A 35 -16.05 7.55 9.45
C ASP A 35 -15.57 6.09 9.27
N PRO A 36 -14.98 5.46 10.30
CA PRO A 36 -14.37 4.15 10.12
C PRO A 36 -15.41 3.03 9.93
N ASP A 37 -16.70 3.30 10.17
CA ASP A 37 -17.81 2.41 9.80
C ASP A 37 -17.85 2.10 8.29
N ILE A 38 -17.27 2.96 7.45
CA ILE A 38 -17.10 2.68 6.02
C ILE A 38 -16.13 1.51 5.82
N VAL A 39 -14.98 1.54 6.51
CA VAL A 39 -13.95 0.50 6.43
C VAL A 39 -14.45 -0.78 7.08
N ARG A 40 -15.07 -0.68 8.27
CA ARG A 40 -15.66 -1.81 9.01
C ARG A 40 -16.65 -2.58 8.14
N ARG A 41 -17.62 -1.89 7.52
CA ARG A 41 -18.60 -2.55 6.63
C ARG A 41 -17.94 -3.20 5.43
N ARG A 42 -16.96 -2.54 4.80
CA ARG A 42 -16.24 -3.13 3.65
C ARG A 42 -15.45 -4.37 4.03
N LEU A 43 -14.85 -4.39 5.21
CA LEU A 43 -14.15 -5.56 5.75
C LEU A 43 -15.13 -6.69 6.10
N ALA A 44 -16.25 -6.38 6.75
CA ALA A 44 -17.28 -7.36 7.08
C ALA A 44 -17.94 -8.00 5.84
N ASP A 45 -18.13 -7.23 4.77
CA ASP A 45 -18.69 -7.71 3.51
C ASP A 45 -17.69 -8.54 2.68
N LEU A 46 -16.38 -8.37 2.92
CA LEU A 46 -15.32 -8.90 2.05
C LEU A 46 -15.36 -10.43 1.85
N PRO A 47 -15.65 -11.28 2.86
CA PRO A 47 -15.81 -12.73 2.68
C PRO A 47 -16.79 -13.15 1.58
N ASP A 48 -17.79 -12.29 1.30
CA ASP A 48 -18.85 -12.47 0.30
C ASP A 48 -18.53 -11.77 -1.04
N ARG A 49 -17.33 -11.19 -1.16
CA ARG A 49 -16.81 -10.48 -2.34
C ARG A 49 -15.62 -11.23 -2.93
N PRO A 50 -15.82 -12.40 -3.57
CA PRO A 50 -14.73 -13.24 -4.07
C PRO A 50 -13.83 -12.52 -5.08
N GLU A 51 -14.37 -11.54 -5.81
CA GLU A 51 -13.63 -10.70 -6.75
C GLU A 51 -12.63 -9.75 -6.09
N LEU A 52 -12.88 -9.34 -4.84
CA LEU A 52 -11.94 -8.53 -4.05
C LEU A 52 -11.04 -9.40 -3.17
N MET A 53 -11.58 -10.48 -2.58
CA MET A 53 -10.79 -11.43 -1.79
C MET A 53 -9.63 -12.03 -2.59
N LYS A 54 -9.83 -12.35 -3.87
CA LYS A 54 -8.74 -12.84 -4.74
C LYS A 54 -7.61 -11.83 -4.96
N LEU A 55 -7.85 -10.55 -4.66
CA LEU A 55 -6.88 -9.46 -4.78
C LEU A 55 -6.18 -9.14 -3.46
N CYS A 56 -6.60 -9.77 -2.35
CA CYS A 56 -5.97 -9.64 -1.05
C CYS A 56 -4.72 -10.53 -1.00
N GLU A 57 -3.64 -9.98 -0.48
CA GLU A 57 -2.32 -10.61 -0.50
C GLU A 57 -1.76 -10.74 0.92
N HIS A 58 -1.14 -11.87 1.21
CA HIS A 58 -0.34 -12.12 2.40
C HIS A 58 1.12 -12.33 1.99
N TYR A 59 2.00 -11.54 2.58
CA TYR A 59 3.45 -11.70 2.52
C TYR A 59 3.98 -11.97 3.92
N ASP A 60 5.22 -12.45 3.99
CA ASP A 60 5.98 -12.65 5.24
C ASP A 60 5.93 -11.46 6.19
N ILE A 61 5.95 -10.24 5.64
CA ILE A 61 6.08 -8.99 6.39
C ILE A 61 4.91 -8.01 6.22
N LEU A 62 3.91 -8.34 5.40
CA LEU A 62 2.85 -7.41 5.04
C LEU A 62 1.59 -8.13 4.57
N ASP A 63 0.45 -7.80 5.18
CA ASP A 63 -0.87 -8.10 4.63
C ASP A 63 -1.41 -6.90 3.83
N LYS A 64 -1.99 -7.17 2.67
CA LYS A 64 -2.66 -6.17 1.83
C LYS A 64 -4.10 -6.60 1.58
N ILE A 65 -5.04 -5.92 2.22
CA ILE A 65 -6.47 -6.17 2.06
C ILE A 65 -7.04 -5.14 1.09
N VAL A 66 -7.85 -5.58 0.13
CA VAL A 66 -8.46 -4.71 -0.88
C VAL A 66 -9.87 -4.35 -0.48
N LEU A 67 -10.10 -3.07 -0.16
CA LEU A 67 -11.40 -2.56 0.30
C LEU A 67 -12.29 -2.11 -0.87
N HIS A 68 -11.67 -1.64 -1.96
CA HIS A 68 -12.35 -1.19 -3.17
C HIS A 68 -11.40 -1.27 -4.37
N ASP A 69 -11.87 -1.75 -5.51
CA ASP A 69 -11.15 -1.79 -6.78
C ASP A 69 -12.03 -1.17 -7.87
N ASP A 70 -11.52 -0.16 -8.57
CA ASP A 70 -12.17 0.41 -9.75
C ASP A 70 -11.32 0.03 -10.98
N PRO A 71 -11.70 -1.01 -11.74
CA PRO A 71 -10.91 -1.46 -12.88
C PRO A 71 -10.99 -0.50 -14.09
N THR A 72 -12.03 0.34 -14.16
CA THR A 72 -12.23 1.30 -15.25
C THR A 72 -11.30 2.50 -15.10
N ALA A 73 -11.34 3.14 -13.93
CA ALA A 73 -10.42 4.23 -13.59
C ALA A 73 -9.04 3.72 -13.16
N GLY A 74 -8.91 2.43 -12.85
CA GLY A 74 -7.66 1.75 -12.59
C GLY A 74 -7.07 2.00 -11.20
N PHE A 75 -7.81 2.51 -10.21
CA PHE A 75 -7.30 2.73 -8.84
C PHE A 75 -7.80 1.66 -7.84
N ARG A 76 -7.24 1.65 -6.62
CA ARG A 76 -7.70 0.76 -5.53
C ARG A 76 -7.48 1.40 -4.17
N VAL A 77 -8.39 1.11 -3.25
CA VAL A 77 -8.25 1.39 -1.82
C VAL A 77 -7.88 0.11 -1.10
N ARG A 78 -6.85 0.16 -0.26
CA ARG A 78 -6.31 -0.97 0.49
C ARG A 78 -6.12 -0.62 1.95
N LEU A 79 -6.15 -1.66 2.78
CA LEU A 79 -5.60 -1.66 4.12
C LEU A 79 -4.30 -2.46 4.10
N HIS A 80 -3.23 -1.88 4.61
CA HIS A 80 -1.94 -2.52 4.78
C HIS A 80 -1.68 -2.76 6.27
N ILE A 81 -1.29 -3.99 6.62
CA ILE A 81 -0.91 -4.38 7.99
C ILE A 81 0.51 -4.91 7.95
N PHE A 82 1.44 -4.14 8.51
CA PHE A 82 2.85 -4.51 8.58
C PHE A 82 3.07 -5.50 9.72
N LEU A 83 3.74 -6.60 9.43
CA LEU A 83 3.99 -7.68 10.39
C LEU A 83 5.41 -7.55 10.98
N PRO A 84 5.71 -8.24 12.10
CA PRO A 84 7.07 -8.35 12.58
C PRO A 84 8.04 -8.79 11.46
N GLY A 85 9.24 -8.21 11.45
CA GLY A 85 10.27 -8.56 10.47
C GLY A 85 10.29 -7.69 9.21
N TYR A 86 9.42 -6.68 9.07
CA TYR A 86 9.55 -5.69 8.00
C TYR A 86 10.81 -4.82 8.22
N PHE A 87 11.74 -4.85 7.28
CA PHE A 87 13.00 -4.10 7.36
C PHE A 87 13.24 -3.24 6.11
N ASP A 88 14.27 -2.38 6.17
CA ASP A 88 14.69 -1.38 5.17
C ASP A 88 14.87 -1.98 3.76
N ARG A 89 13.77 -2.06 3.01
CA ARG A 89 13.71 -2.53 1.62
C ARG A 89 13.35 -1.37 0.69
N PRO A 90 14.33 -0.61 0.18
CA PRO A 90 14.07 0.44 -0.78
C PRO A 90 13.39 -0.12 -2.03
N HIS A 91 12.37 0.59 -2.50
CA HIS A 91 11.65 0.25 -3.71
C HIS A 91 11.01 1.48 -4.33
N ASN A 92 10.69 1.40 -5.61
CA ASN A 92 9.73 2.31 -6.24
C ASN A 92 8.40 1.59 -6.49
N HIS A 93 7.42 2.30 -7.04
CA HIS A 93 6.11 1.75 -7.31
C HIS A 93 5.81 1.72 -8.80
N ARG A 94 4.84 0.88 -9.16
CA ARG A 94 4.24 0.85 -10.49
C ARG A 94 3.16 1.92 -10.68
N TRP A 95 2.80 2.62 -9.61
CA TRP A 95 1.71 3.59 -9.53
C TRP A 95 2.10 4.72 -8.58
N SER A 96 1.50 5.90 -8.77
CA SER A 96 1.48 6.93 -7.73
C SER A 96 0.45 6.54 -6.68
N TYR A 97 0.66 6.95 -5.44
CA TYR A 97 -0.24 6.62 -4.35
C TYR A 97 -0.20 7.61 -3.21
N ALA A 98 -1.18 7.46 -2.32
CA ALA A 98 -1.12 8.00 -0.99
C ALA A 98 -1.38 6.95 0.08
N SER A 99 -0.88 7.23 1.28
CA SER A 99 -1.11 6.44 2.47
C SER A 99 -1.47 7.33 3.64
N ARG A 100 -2.27 6.79 4.57
CA ARG A 100 -2.56 7.37 5.88
C ARG A 100 -2.35 6.32 6.96
N ILE A 101 -1.57 6.67 7.99
CA ILE A 101 -1.31 5.78 9.11
C ILE A 101 -2.48 5.82 10.08
N LEU A 102 -3.05 4.66 10.39
CA LEU A 102 -4.15 4.51 11.34
C LEU A 102 -3.69 4.03 12.72
N ARG A 103 -2.61 3.24 12.78
CA ARG A 103 -2.05 2.66 14.01
C ARG A 103 -0.56 2.44 13.83
N GLY A 104 0.22 2.61 14.90
CA GLY A 104 1.67 2.39 14.91
C GLY A 104 2.41 3.61 14.35
N HIS A 105 3.59 3.39 13.78
CA HIS A 105 4.38 4.45 13.18
C HIS A 105 5.33 3.92 12.10
N TYR A 106 5.75 4.81 11.20
CA TYR A 106 6.82 4.54 10.25
C TYR A 106 8.07 5.35 10.58
N ARG A 107 9.22 4.74 10.35
CA ARG A 107 10.43 5.45 9.93
C ARG A 107 10.48 5.43 8.41
N HIS A 108 10.33 6.58 7.77
CA HIS A 108 10.24 6.70 6.30
C HIS A 108 11.50 7.33 5.74
N TYR A 109 12.16 6.61 4.84
CA TYR A 109 13.36 7.04 4.11
C TYR A 109 13.00 7.33 2.65
N LEU A 110 13.37 8.52 2.16
CA LEU A 110 13.29 8.89 0.76
C LEU A 110 14.70 8.97 0.17
N PHE A 111 14.88 8.32 -0.97
CA PHE A 111 16.15 8.28 -1.70
C PHE A 111 16.13 9.15 -2.96
N GLY A 112 14.96 9.73 -3.28
CA GLY A 112 14.75 10.55 -4.46
C GLY A 112 14.26 9.75 -5.66
N ASN A 113 14.25 10.40 -6.82
CA ASN A 113 14.03 9.73 -8.08
C ASN A 113 15.34 9.04 -8.50
N ALA A 114 15.29 7.74 -8.72
CA ALA A 114 16.36 7.01 -9.37
C ALA A 114 15.79 6.26 -10.56
N GLU A 115 16.48 6.36 -11.70
CA GLU A 115 16.33 5.37 -12.76
C GLU A 115 16.93 4.08 -12.21
N LEU A 116 16.06 3.19 -11.76
CA LEU A 116 16.45 1.93 -11.15
C LEU A 116 16.54 0.85 -12.21
N ASP A 117 17.67 0.18 -12.27
CA ASP A 117 17.85 -1.13 -12.90
C ASP A 117 18.45 -2.13 -11.89
N GLU A 118 18.59 -3.39 -12.30
CA GLU A 118 19.12 -4.45 -11.42
C GLU A 118 20.60 -4.26 -11.02
N LEU A 119 21.33 -3.34 -11.67
CA LEU A 119 22.73 -3.07 -11.37
C LEU A 119 22.89 -2.03 -10.26
N VAL A 120 21.79 -1.45 -9.76
CA VAL A 120 21.84 -0.53 -8.62
C VAL A 120 22.38 -1.26 -7.40
N ASP A 121 23.35 -0.66 -6.73
CA ASP A 121 23.84 -1.15 -5.43
C ASP A 121 22.94 -0.58 -4.32
N PRO A 122 22.12 -1.41 -3.63
CA PRO A 122 21.22 -0.95 -2.57
C PRO A 122 21.95 -0.23 -1.43
N THR A 123 23.21 -0.60 -1.18
CA THR A 123 23.99 -0.05 -0.07
C THR A 123 24.41 1.40 -0.33
N ASN A 124 24.52 1.79 -1.61
CA ASN A 124 24.91 3.13 -2.04
C ASN A 124 23.74 4.11 -2.20
N LEU A 125 22.51 3.67 -1.92
CA LEU A 125 21.36 4.58 -1.95
C LEU A 125 21.48 5.64 -0.86
N ARG A 126 21.68 6.88 -1.27
CA ARG A 126 21.74 8.04 -0.37
C ARG A 126 20.35 8.39 0.12
N VAL A 127 20.16 8.35 1.43
CA VAL A 127 18.96 8.91 2.08
C VAL A 127 18.97 10.43 1.92
N LEU A 128 17.96 10.98 1.23
CA LEU A 128 17.77 12.41 1.02
C LEU A 128 16.84 13.03 2.08
N LEU A 129 15.87 12.25 2.56
CA LEU A 129 15.02 12.61 3.69
C LEU A 129 14.77 11.37 4.55
N ALA A 130 14.81 11.55 5.87
CA ALA A 130 14.35 10.55 6.81
C ALA A 130 13.43 11.21 7.83
N ARG A 131 12.17 10.79 7.89
CA ARG A 131 11.20 11.32 8.86
C ARG A 131 10.46 10.22 9.63
N GLU A 132 9.90 10.59 10.76
CA GLU A 132 8.97 9.74 11.50
C GLU A 132 7.55 10.10 11.07
N GLU A 133 6.73 9.09 10.85
CA GLU A 133 5.34 9.24 10.45
C GLU A 133 4.47 8.67 11.57
N PRO A 134 3.88 9.53 12.42
CA PRO A 134 2.94 9.08 13.44
C PRO A 134 1.56 8.77 12.86
N VAL A 135 0.69 8.19 13.70
CA VAL A 135 -0.74 8.03 13.42
C VAL A 135 -1.35 9.36 12.98
N GLY A 136 -2.21 9.30 11.96
CA GLY A 136 -2.86 10.46 11.35
C GLY A 136 -2.03 11.15 10.28
N THR A 137 -0.76 10.82 10.11
CA THR A 137 0.00 11.37 8.99
C THR A 137 -0.46 10.75 7.67
N SER A 138 -0.71 11.62 6.69
CA SER A 138 -0.95 11.27 5.29
C SER A 138 0.22 11.74 4.43
N TYR A 139 0.58 10.97 3.40
CA TYR A 139 1.57 11.37 2.40
C TYR A 139 1.24 10.74 1.04
N ALA A 140 1.71 11.38 -0.04
CA ALA A 140 1.65 10.83 -1.39
C ALA A 140 3.04 10.70 -2.00
N LEU A 141 3.28 9.64 -2.76
CA LEU A 141 4.51 9.43 -3.52
C LEU A 141 4.20 9.22 -4.99
N HIS A 142 5.00 9.86 -5.83
CA HIS A 142 5.04 9.60 -7.26
C HIS A 142 5.63 8.21 -7.51
N HIS A 143 5.17 7.53 -8.56
CA HIS A 143 5.65 6.19 -8.90
C HIS A 143 7.17 6.09 -9.16
N SER A 144 7.84 7.20 -9.46
CA SER A 144 9.30 7.27 -9.66
C SER A 144 10.10 7.34 -8.36
N MET A 145 9.46 7.73 -7.25
CA MET A 145 10.15 7.92 -5.97
C MET A 145 10.62 6.58 -5.40
N VAL A 146 11.91 6.51 -5.06
CA VAL A 146 12.46 5.40 -4.31
C VAL A 146 12.33 5.71 -2.82
N HIS A 147 11.70 4.81 -2.10
CA HIS A 147 11.53 4.94 -0.65
C HIS A 147 11.64 3.60 0.06
N ALA A 148 11.88 3.66 1.36
CA ALA A 148 11.73 2.54 2.27
C ALA A 148 10.94 3.00 3.49
N VAL A 149 10.16 2.09 4.04
CA VAL A 149 9.53 2.25 5.34
C VAL A 149 10.17 1.25 6.28
N VAL A 150 10.32 1.59 7.55
CA VAL A 150 10.49 0.61 8.62
C VAL A 150 9.32 0.83 9.55
N ALA A 151 8.40 -0.12 9.58
CA ALA A 151 7.18 -0.02 10.35
C ALA A 151 7.35 -0.72 11.69
N GLU A 152 6.79 -0.13 12.75
CA GLU A 152 6.57 -0.87 13.98
C GLU A 152 5.70 -2.11 13.69
N PRO A 153 5.96 -3.27 14.31
CA PRO A 153 5.11 -4.43 14.13
C PRO A 153 3.63 -4.10 14.39
N PHE A 154 2.77 -4.60 13.51
CA PHE A 154 1.32 -4.37 13.52
C PHE A 154 0.92 -2.90 13.27
N THR A 155 1.74 -2.15 12.54
CA THR A 155 1.35 -0.83 12.01
C THR A 155 0.32 -1.02 10.90
N ALA A 156 -0.77 -0.23 10.94
CA ALA A 156 -1.86 -0.29 9.99
C ALA A 156 -1.98 1.03 9.23
N SER A 157 -2.20 0.96 7.92
CA SER A 157 -2.43 2.14 7.08
C SER A 157 -3.46 1.91 5.99
N LEU A 158 -4.23 2.95 5.70
CA LEU A 158 -4.99 3.02 4.46
C LEU A 158 -4.05 3.44 3.33
N VAL A 159 -4.26 2.86 2.15
CA VAL A 159 -3.48 3.13 0.95
C VAL A 159 -4.43 3.29 -0.22
N ILE A 160 -4.30 4.39 -0.96
CA ILE A 160 -4.98 4.59 -2.24
C ILE A 160 -3.91 4.60 -3.33
N ARG A 161 -3.96 3.60 -4.20
CA ARG A 161 -3.04 3.47 -5.34
C ARG A 161 -3.75 3.78 -6.65
N GLY A 162 -3.05 4.47 -7.55
CA GLY A 162 -3.54 4.79 -8.90
C GLY A 162 -3.37 3.67 -9.93
N PRO A 163 -3.62 3.98 -11.22
CA PRO A 163 -3.32 3.11 -12.35
C PRO A 163 -1.86 2.69 -12.40
N ALA A 164 -1.62 1.47 -12.85
CA ALA A 164 -0.26 1.01 -13.09
C ALA A 164 0.29 1.65 -14.38
N VAL A 165 1.42 2.35 -14.26
CA VAL A 165 2.17 2.99 -15.37
C VAL A 165 3.46 2.24 -15.70
N LYS A 166 3.78 1.19 -14.95
CA LYS A 166 4.91 0.27 -15.19
C LYS A 166 4.44 -1.18 -15.09
N ASP A 167 5.15 -2.10 -15.73
CA ASP A 167 4.89 -3.54 -15.62
C ASP A 167 5.53 -4.17 -14.38
N ARG A 168 6.63 -3.58 -13.92
CA ARG A 168 7.43 -4.05 -12.79
C ARG A 168 7.99 -2.89 -11.98
N PHE A 169 8.45 -3.19 -10.77
CA PHE A 169 9.18 -2.27 -9.90
C PHE A 169 10.33 -3.01 -9.24
N LEU A 170 11.38 -2.28 -8.89
CA LEU A 170 12.57 -2.87 -8.28
C LEU A 170 12.41 -2.85 -6.77
N VAL A 171 12.64 -4.00 -6.14
CA VAL A 171 12.79 -4.12 -4.69
C VAL A 171 14.24 -4.41 -4.40
N MET A 172 14.76 -3.76 -3.38
CA MET A 172 16.13 -3.89 -2.93
C MET A 172 16.16 -4.23 -1.46
N ASP A 173 17.19 -4.95 -1.04
CA ASP A 173 17.46 -5.28 0.35
C ASP A 173 18.83 -4.72 0.71
N ARG A 174 18.86 -3.71 1.60
CA ARG A 174 20.13 -3.08 2.01
C ARG A 174 20.93 -3.91 2.99
N HIS A 175 20.31 -4.92 3.60
CA HIS A 175 20.99 -5.84 4.52
C HIS A 175 21.73 -6.93 3.75
N THR A 176 21.10 -7.51 2.72
CA THR A 176 21.71 -8.56 1.90
C THR A 176 22.46 -8.01 0.68
N GLY A 177 22.14 -6.79 0.24
CA GLY A 177 22.67 -6.19 -0.99
C GLY A 177 21.97 -6.68 -2.26
N GLU A 178 20.90 -7.46 -2.13
CA GLU A 178 20.17 -8.02 -3.27
C GLU A 178 19.17 -7.01 -3.87
N ALA A 179 18.96 -7.12 -5.18
CA ALA A 179 17.93 -6.38 -5.92
C ALA A 179 17.20 -7.34 -6.86
N TRP A 180 15.88 -7.22 -6.95
CA TRP A 180 15.06 -8.05 -7.81
C TRP A 180 13.84 -7.31 -8.34
N TRP A 181 13.37 -7.70 -9.52
CA TRP A 181 12.11 -7.19 -10.05
C TRP A 181 10.91 -7.88 -9.41
N GLN A 182 9.93 -7.08 -9.04
CA GLN A 182 8.59 -7.55 -8.75
C GLN A 182 7.63 -7.14 -9.87
N TYR A 183 7.00 -8.14 -10.46
CA TYR A 183 6.09 -7.99 -11.58
C TYR A 183 4.65 -7.75 -11.14
N GLY A 184 3.88 -7.14 -12.03
CA GLY A 184 2.45 -6.98 -11.85
C GLY A 184 1.63 -8.21 -12.18
N ALA A 185 0.36 -8.18 -11.77
CA ALA A 185 -0.63 -9.22 -12.05
C ALA A 185 -0.78 -9.63 -13.53
N LYS A 186 -0.37 -8.80 -14.48
CA LYS A 186 -0.40 -9.13 -15.92
C LYS A 186 0.75 -10.06 -16.35
N GLU A 187 1.89 -9.96 -15.68
CA GLU A 187 3.15 -10.63 -16.03
C GLU A 187 3.60 -11.65 -14.97
N GLU A 188 2.92 -11.69 -13.81
CA GLU A 188 3.24 -12.64 -12.73
C GLU A 188 2.74 -14.06 -13.05
N SER A 189 3.48 -15.05 -12.58
CA SER A 189 3.08 -16.45 -12.75
C SER A 189 1.86 -16.80 -11.88
N ALA A 190 1.09 -17.81 -12.32
CA ALA A 190 -0.03 -18.31 -11.53
C ALA A 190 0.40 -18.87 -10.16
N GLU A 191 1.61 -19.42 -10.08
CA GLU A 191 2.20 -19.93 -8.83
C GLU A 191 2.51 -18.79 -7.86
N GLU A 192 3.15 -17.71 -8.31
CA GLU A 192 3.42 -16.54 -7.47
C GLU A 192 2.13 -15.88 -7.00
N ALA A 193 1.14 -15.74 -7.89
CA ALA A 193 -0.18 -15.21 -7.56
C ALA A 193 -0.90 -16.08 -6.52
N ALA A 194 -0.79 -17.40 -6.60
CA ALA A 194 -1.35 -18.32 -5.62
C ALA A 194 -0.61 -18.25 -4.28
N ARG A 195 0.73 -18.18 -4.30
CA ARG A 195 1.58 -18.16 -3.11
C ARG A 195 1.28 -16.96 -2.21
N LYS A 196 1.09 -15.78 -2.80
CA LYS A 196 0.79 -14.56 -2.04
C LYS A 196 -0.70 -14.38 -1.73
N ARG A 197 -1.59 -15.23 -2.24
CA ARG A 197 -3.03 -15.04 -2.04
C ARG A 197 -3.37 -15.20 -0.57
N MET A 198 -4.05 -14.21 -0.01
CA MET A 198 -4.50 -14.27 1.38
C MET A 198 -5.53 -15.41 1.54
N SER A 199 -5.29 -16.28 2.53
CA SER A 199 -6.25 -17.34 2.89
C SER A 199 -7.41 -16.77 3.71
N ARG A 200 -8.54 -17.48 3.75
CA ARG A 200 -9.68 -17.09 4.61
C ARG A 200 -9.32 -17.11 6.09
N ALA A 201 -8.49 -18.06 6.52
CA ALA A 201 -8.02 -18.14 7.89
C ALA A 201 -7.17 -16.92 8.24
N ARG A 202 -6.23 -16.53 7.36
CA ARG A 202 -5.41 -15.34 7.55
C ARG A 202 -6.25 -14.06 7.59
N PHE A 203 -7.23 -13.95 6.70
CA PHE A 203 -8.15 -12.82 6.72
C PHE A 203 -8.91 -12.73 8.06
N ALA A 204 -9.39 -13.85 8.58
CA ALA A 204 -10.07 -13.89 9.88
C ALA A 204 -9.15 -13.47 11.05
N GLU A 205 -7.87 -13.83 11.03
CA GLU A 205 -6.88 -13.34 12.00
C GLU A 205 -6.74 -11.82 11.94
N VAL A 206 -6.62 -11.25 10.74
CA VAL A 206 -6.52 -9.80 10.57
C VAL A 206 -7.80 -9.11 11.05
N MET A 207 -8.98 -9.67 10.78
CA MET A 207 -10.24 -9.14 11.31
C MET A 207 -10.25 -9.11 12.84
N GLY A 208 -9.79 -10.18 13.50
CA GLY A 208 -9.70 -10.22 14.96
C GLY A 208 -8.78 -9.14 15.52
N TRP A 209 -7.64 -8.88 14.86
CA TRP A 209 -6.76 -7.78 15.25
C TRP A 209 -7.41 -6.42 15.09
N MET A 210 -8.09 -6.20 13.98
CA MET A 210 -8.68 -4.89 13.72
C MET A 210 -9.85 -4.59 14.67
N GLU A 211 -10.60 -5.61 15.09
CA GLU A 211 -11.60 -5.51 16.17
C GLU A 211 -10.93 -5.19 17.52
N GLU A 212 -9.84 -5.88 17.87
CA GLU A 212 -9.10 -5.64 19.12
C GLU A 212 -8.51 -4.22 19.19
N TRP A 213 -7.98 -3.71 18.07
CA TRP A 213 -7.28 -2.44 18.07
C TRP A 213 -8.19 -1.21 18.05
N GLU A 214 -9.50 -1.39 17.81
CA GLU A 214 -10.46 -0.29 17.65
C GLU A 214 -10.01 0.75 16.59
N VAL A 215 -9.31 0.28 15.55
CA VAL A 215 -8.74 1.12 14.47
C VAL A 215 -9.77 1.41 13.37
N TYR A 216 -10.96 0.83 13.51
CA TYR A 216 -12.20 1.30 12.92
C TYR A 216 -13.32 1.23 13.96
#